data_AF-A0A9D1EZB4-F1
#
_entry.id   AF-A0A9D1EZB4-F1
#
_cell.length_a   1.000
_cell.length_b   1.000
_cell.length_c   1.000
_cell.angle_alpha   90.00
_cell.angle_beta   90.00
_cell.angle_gamma   90.00
#
_symmetry.space_group_name_H-M   'P 1'
#
loop_
_entity.id
_entity.type
_entity.pdbx_description
1 polymer ?
#
loop_
_entity_poly.entity_id
_entity_poly.type
_entity_poly.pdbx_seq_one_letter_code
_entity_poly.pdbx_strand_id
1 'polypeptide(L)'
;MAYLYLNFADNMQSGSKSWDDFYTEPLPKQYEKIKKKLGGLAPATLQGFLQSALALQVQRTYYISVPGFDRRIKTNRWGKQCINNIVIRPAHDFYADFVLPRNFDLILIGDLTFDSVTAVTVKGIELIDTDVVKFGEKTVVCNALCAFTTKTVLNRNTGRSFQVPDYGDHVELHEAVLTNDFINMLCTGCYPVPHPEQAIWTLEEWRKYISFRKYYLKKQSERCEGINSVAACDSYILTKEVFRRNSDRLSAFLLDDIAEFGKGEQVILSREESGAESFPLIRVEIRKNRKTVLSDTVGKSGKGKPKFEVHLRRYTNEAMGLSSSQPNYDENGNVPKGYRFEQYLLGERYLFTHIDEEPDCSALERECEKAIEEKCAQIDNKYASIIAAELDRYMTSIAPELDANYQKLFVEYERDLAASLERDIAENNDREVRDRYEREILAPVRKAVDAERAELEKKLNNLEDEQSGEAAALREKIDSIAMRLEELLSAAQKQTPVSSYYIARNQKRLEEKKKSLAISKQAEIDNIRRDQQSNLQRQHKSAITAEKTEAEESFKKQLNIDKARKIED
;
A
#
# COMPACT_ATOMS: atom_id res chain seq x y z
N MET A 1 0.98 80.75 5.92
CA MET A 1 0.60 80.21 7.24
C MET A 1 0.88 78.71 7.26
N ALA A 2 1.62 78.18 8.23
CA ALA A 2 2.00 76.75 8.20
C ALA A 2 0.89 75.82 8.73
N TYR A 3 0.66 74.70 8.04
CA TYR A 3 -0.36 73.69 8.36
C TYR A 3 0.25 72.35 8.79
N LEU A 4 -0.34 71.76 9.81
CA LEU A 4 -0.09 70.38 10.24
C LEU A 4 -1.23 69.48 9.74
N TYR A 5 -0.92 68.63 8.76
CA TYR A 5 -1.90 67.73 8.15
C TYR A 5 -2.03 66.43 8.93
N LEU A 6 -3.24 66.14 9.42
CA LEU A 6 -3.58 64.96 10.19
C LEU A 6 -4.60 64.11 9.42
N ASN A 7 -4.19 62.92 8.99
CA ASN A 7 -5.06 61.98 8.28
C ASN A 7 -5.66 60.97 9.27
N PHE A 8 -6.96 61.09 9.54
CA PHE A 8 -7.72 60.11 10.33
C PHE A 8 -8.48 59.12 9.45
N ALA A 9 -8.73 59.46 8.17
CA ALA A 9 -9.60 58.71 7.27
C ALA A 9 -9.16 57.24 7.11
N ASP A 10 -7.85 57.00 6.97
CA ASP A 10 -7.29 55.67 6.70
C ASP A 10 -7.59 54.64 7.82
N ASN A 11 -7.70 55.08 9.07
CA ASN A 11 -7.91 54.21 10.25
C ASN A 11 -9.28 54.44 10.93
N MET A 12 -10.14 55.26 10.34
CA MET A 12 -11.43 55.64 10.93
C MET A 12 -12.39 54.46 11.09
N GLN A 13 -12.44 53.54 10.12
CA GLN A 13 -13.40 52.43 10.12
C GLN A 13 -12.77 51.08 10.48
N SER A 14 -11.54 50.82 10.05
CA SER A 14 -10.91 49.49 10.19
C SER A 14 -9.74 49.42 11.17
N GLY A 15 -9.29 50.57 11.71
CA GLY A 15 -8.06 50.64 12.50
C GLY A 15 -6.80 50.37 11.67
N SER A 16 -5.64 50.41 12.32
CA SER A 16 -4.41 50.01 11.64
C SER A 16 -4.45 48.52 11.33
N LYS A 17 -4.09 48.16 10.10
CA LYS A 17 -3.95 46.76 9.70
C LYS A 17 -2.50 46.35 9.43
N SER A 18 -1.55 47.08 10.00
CA SER A 18 -0.16 46.62 10.18
C SER A 18 -0.11 45.66 11.37
N TRP A 19 0.59 44.52 11.23
CA TRP A 19 0.69 43.52 12.29
C TRP A 19 1.58 43.99 13.46
N ASP A 20 2.57 44.85 13.18
CA ASP A 20 3.51 45.38 14.18
C ASP A 20 2.95 46.58 14.96
N ASP A 21 1.73 47.06 14.65
CA ASP A 21 1.15 48.22 15.30
C ASP A 21 0.41 47.83 16.58
N PHE A 22 0.60 48.60 17.64
CA PHE A 22 -0.12 48.44 18.91
C PHE A 22 -1.62 48.78 18.77
N TYR A 23 -1.96 49.82 17.98
CA TYR A 23 -3.33 50.29 17.79
C TYR A 23 -3.99 49.64 16.57
N THR A 24 -4.63 48.49 16.78
CA THR A 24 -5.32 47.73 15.72
C THR A 24 -6.82 48.03 15.62
N GLU A 25 -7.40 48.67 16.64
CA GLU A 25 -8.82 49.01 16.66
C GLU A 25 -9.13 50.29 15.87
N PRO A 26 -10.34 50.44 15.29
CA PRO A 26 -10.79 51.69 14.69
C PRO A 26 -10.78 52.87 15.66
N LEU A 27 -10.42 54.06 15.17
CA LEU A 27 -10.30 55.28 15.98
C LEU A 27 -11.56 55.60 16.83
N PRO A 28 -12.81 55.43 16.34
CA PRO A 28 -14.00 55.62 17.16
C PRO A 28 -14.07 54.66 18.36
N LYS A 29 -13.62 53.41 18.22
CA LYS A 29 -13.60 52.46 19.34
C LYS A 29 -12.56 52.84 20.38
N GLN A 30 -11.41 53.34 19.94
CA GLN A 30 -10.40 53.90 20.84
C GLN A 30 -10.97 55.11 21.59
N TYR A 31 -11.72 55.97 20.91
CA TYR A 31 -12.40 57.11 21.54
C TYR A 31 -13.36 56.68 22.64
N GLU A 32 -14.20 55.67 22.40
CA GLU A 32 -15.12 55.14 23.43
C GLU A 32 -14.39 54.67 24.69
N LYS A 33 -13.15 54.15 24.57
CA LYS A 33 -12.34 53.77 25.73
C LYS A 33 -11.87 55.00 26.51
N ILE A 34 -11.46 56.08 25.83
CA ILE A 34 -10.99 57.30 26.50
C ILE A 34 -12.14 58.17 27.03
N LYS A 35 -13.37 58.09 26.48
CA LYS A 35 -14.54 58.81 27.00
C LYS A 35 -14.77 58.62 28.49
N LYS A 36 -14.53 57.41 29.01
CA LYS A 36 -14.63 57.12 30.45
C LYS A 36 -13.69 57.97 31.29
N LYS A 37 -12.51 58.31 30.79
CA LYS A 37 -11.52 59.18 31.44
C LYS A 37 -11.85 60.67 31.29
N LEU A 38 -12.52 61.05 30.19
CA LEU A 38 -12.98 62.42 29.95
C LEU A 38 -14.22 62.80 30.79
N GLY A 39 -15.01 61.81 31.22
CA GLY A 39 -16.17 62.01 32.09
C GLY A 39 -17.24 62.88 31.43
N GLY A 40 -17.80 63.83 32.18
CA GLY A 40 -18.85 64.73 31.69
C GLY A 40 -18.41 65.71 30.58
N LEU A 41 -17.11 65.81 30.31
CA LEU A 41 -16.57 66.68 29.25
C LEU A 41 -16.55 66.01 27.88
N ALA A 42 -16.76 64.69 27.79
CA ALA A 42 -16.61 63.94 26.54
C ALA A 42 -17.67 64.33 25.49
N PRO A 43 -17.26 64.85 24.32
CA PRO A 43 -18.21 65.08 23.22
C PRO A 43 -18.83 63.79 22.70
N ALA A 44 -20.03 63.88 22.11
CA ALA A 44 -20.75 62.72 21.60
C ALA A 44 -19.96 61.95 20.52
N THR A 45 -19.26 62.68 19.64
CA THR A 45 -18.52 62.11 18.50
C THR A 45 -17.02 62.37 18.61
N LEU A 46 -16.22 61.44 18.04
CA LEU A 46 -14.77 61.59 17.94
C LEU A 46 -14.39 62.86 17.15
N GLN A 47 -15.12 63.18 16.09
CA GLN A 47 -14.86 64.38 15.30
C GLN A 47 -15.09 65.65 16.12
N GLY A 48 -16.16 65.72 16.91
CA GLY A 48 -16.42 66.86 17.80
C GLY A 48 -15.36 67.01 18.90
N PHE A 49 -14.87 65.87 19.44
CA PHE A 49 -13.74 65.85 20.36
C PHE A 49 -12.47 66.42 19.73
N LEU A 50 -12.05 65.91 18.57
CA LEU A 50 -10.84 66.36 17.90
C LEU A 50 -10.93 67.80 17.41
N GLN A 51 -12.10 68.24 16.91
CA GLN A 51 -12.31 69.64 16.50
C GLN A 51 -12.09 70.61 17.66
N SER A 52 -12.55 70.25 18.87
CA SER A 52 -12.42 71.08 20.07
C SER A 52 -11.03 70.98 20.68
N ALA A 53 -10.51 69.75 20.84
CA ALA A 53 -9.22 69.49 21.46
C ALA A 53 -8.05 70.06 20.63
N LEU A 54 -8.16 70.06 19.30
CA LEU A 54 -7.16 70.61 18.38
C LEU A 54 -7.47 72.07 17.96
N ALA A 55 -8.67 72.58 18.26
CA ALA A 55 -9.20 73.88 17.84
C ALA A 55 -8.79 74.29 16.41
N LEU A 56 -9.28 73.54 15.41
CA LEU A 56 -8.80 73.53 14.02
C LEU A 56 -8.86 74.88 13.27
N GLN A 57 -9.48 75.91 13.85
CA GLN A 57 -9.65 77.24 13.26
C GLN A 57 -8.69 78.29 13.82
N VAL A 58 -7.82 77.93 14.77
CA VAL A 58 -6.90 78.85 15.45
C VAL A 58 -5.47 78.29 15.44
N GLN A 59 -4.48 79.18 15.36
CA GLN A 59 -3.08 78.80 15.45
C GLN A 59 -2.74 78.33 16.87
N ARG A 60 -2.13 77.14 16.98
CA ARG A 60 -1.83 76.50 18.27
C ARG A 60 -0.43 75.94 18.33
N THR A 61 0.02 75.77 19.57
CA THR A 61 1.29 75.10 19.87
C THR A 61 1.07 73.60 19.88
N TYR A 62 1.88 72.88 19.10
CA TYR A 62 1.96 71.43 19.04
C TYR A 62 3.37 70.99 19.42
N TYR A 63 3.43 69.89 20.17
CA TYR A 63 4.67 69.19 20.48
C TYR A 63 4.74 67.93 19.63
N ILE A 64 5.79 67.79 18.84
CA ILE A 64 5.98 66.65 17.93
C ILE A 64 7.21 65.87 18.40
N SER A 65 7.07 64.55 18.55
CA SER A 65 8.18 63.66 18.92
C SER A 65 8.20 62.39 18.08
N VAL A 66 9.38 61.77 18.00
CA VAL A 66 9.61 60.50 17.32
C VAL A 66 10.20 59.52 18.34
N PRO A 67 9.39 58.89 19.21
CA PRO A 67 9.89 58.05 20.29
C PRO A 67 10.69 56.83 19.83
N GLY A 68 10.45 56.33 18.61
CA GLY A 68 11.20 55.20 18.06
C GLY A 68 12.67 55.54 17.78
N PHE A 69 13.57 54.59 18.08
CA PHE A 69 14.99 54.66 17.69
C PHE A 69 15.21 54.26 16.23
N ASP A 70 14.34 53.43 15.65
CA ASP A 70 14.37 53.10 14.22
C ASP A 70 13.56 54.12 13.41
N ARG A 71 14.26 55.16 12.95
CA ARG A 71 13.67 56.32 12.25
C ARG A 71 13.87 56.28 10.74
N ARG A 72 14.27 55.13 10.20
CA ARG A 72 14.48 54.94 8.77
C ARG A 72 13.15 55.01 8.04
N ILE A 73 13.17 55.64 6.87
CA ILE A 73 12.02 55.62 5.96
C ILE A 73 11.79 54.18 5.51
N LYS A 74 10.58 53.68 5.73
CA LYS A 74 10.14 52.35 5.31
C LYS A 74 9.01 52.47 4.32
N THR A 75 8.89 51.50 3.43
CA THR A 75 7.72 51.40 2.56
C THR A 75 6.64 50.62 3.30
N ASN A 76 5.49 51.25 3.52
CA ASN A 76 4.34 50.57 4.10
C ASN A 76 3.72 49.58 3.09
N ARG A 77 2.79 48.75 3.56
CA ARG A 77 2.08 47.76 2.74
C ARG A 77 1.33 48.31 1.52
N TRP A 78 1.06 49.62 1.49
CA TRP A 78 0.39 50.30 0.39
C TRP A 78 1.39 50.96 -0.58
N GLY A 79 2.68 50.69 -0.42
CA GLY A 79 3.74 51.25 -1.27
C GLY A 79 4.15 52.67 -0.93
N LYS A 80 3.59 53.28 0.13
CA LYS A 80 3.95 54.66 0.54
C LYS A 80 5.15 54.64 1.46
N GLN A 81 6.04 55.61 1.28
CA GLN A 81 7.14 55.84 2.21
C GLN A 81 6.58 56.43 3.52
N CYS A 82 7.05 55.93 4.65
CA CYS A 82 6.66 56.44 5.95
C CYS A 82 7.76 56.32 7.01
N ILE A 83 7.64 57.16 8.05
CA ILE A 83 8.36 57.02 9.32
C ILE A 83 7.32 56.68 10.39
N ASN A 84 7.53 55.56 11.08
CA ASN A 84 6.53 55.00 11.97
C ASN A 84 6.55 55.66 13.35
N ASN A 85 5.39 55.70 14.00
CA ASN A 85 5.23 56.06 15.42
C ASN A 85 5.72 57.48 15.76
N ILE A 86 5.25 58.48 15.01
CA ILE A 86 5.31 59.88 15.41
C ILE A 86 4.19 60.18 16.41
N VAL A 87 4.49 60.97 17.43
CA VAL A 87 3.54 61.43 18.43
C VAL A 87 3.33 62.93 18.31
N ILE A 88 2.08 63.35 18.30
CA ILE A 88 1.66 64.75 18.27
C ILE A 88 0.84 65.03 19.52
N ARG A 89 1.24 66.04 20.27
CA ARG A 89 0.56 66.49 21.47
C ARG A 89 0.19 67.97 21.32
N PRO A 90 -1.09 68.34 21.15
CA PRO A 90 -1.50 69.74 21.23
C PRO A 90 -1.22 70.27 22.65
N ALA A 91 -0.79 71.53 22.75
CA ALA A 91 -0.69 72.19 24.05
C ALA A 91 -2.08 72.34 24.67
N HIS A 92 -2.19 72.01 25.96
CA HIS A 92 -3.42 72.22 26.72
C HIS A 92 -3.69 73.71 26.86
N ASP A 93 -4.83 74.17 26.32
CA ASP A 93 -5.22 75.58 26.34
C ASP A 93 -6.70 75.74 26.72
N PHE A 94 -7.19 76.99 26.66
CA PHE A 94 -8.58 77.32 26.96
C PHE A 94 -9.61 76.51 26.15
N TYR A 95 -9.33 76.16 24.90
CA TYR A 95 -10.27 75.37 24.09
C TYR A 95 -10.25 73.89 24.50
N ALA A 96 -9.11 73.38 24.96
CA ALA A 96 -9.00 72.02 25.46
C ALA A 96 -9.77 71.81 26.78
N ASP A 97 -9.83 72.83 27.66
CA ASP A 97 -10.55 72.77 28.95
C ASP A 97 -12.04 72.35 28.81
N PHE A 98 -12.67 72.61 27.65
CA PHE A 98 -14.06 72.23 27.40
C PHE A 98 -14.28 70.73 27.15
N VAL A 99 -13.23 70.01 26.75
CA VAL A 99 -13.35 68.61 26.30
C VAL A 99 -12.32 67.67 26.93
N LEU A 100 -11.32 68.20 27.62
CA LEU A 100 -10.20 67.47 28.19
C LEU A 100 -9.91 67.95 29.63
N PRO A 101 -9.95 67.06 30.64
CA PRO A 101 -9.54 67.41 32.00
C PRO A 101 -8.07 67.87 32.09
N ARG A 102 -7.77 68.84 32.96
CA ARG A 102 -6.42 69.44 33.11
C ARG A 102 -5.32 68.49 33.60
N ASN A 103 -5.69 67.35 34.16
CA ASN A 103 -4.72 66.33 34.56
C ASN A 103 -4.26 65.45 33.39
N PHE A 104 -4.88 65.59 32.21
CA PHE A 104 -4.52 64.85 31.01
C PHE A 104 -4.11 65.77 29.85
N ASP A 105 -3.13 65.31 29.09
CA ASP A 105 -2.81 65.79 27.75
C ASP A 105 -3.31 64.77 26.71
N LEU A 106 -3.82 65.27 25.59
CA LEU A 106 -4.15 64.43 24.43
C LEU A 106 -2.87 64.10 23.66
N ILE A 107 -2.67 62.84 23.31
CA ILE A 107 -1.64 62.43 22.34
C ILE A 107 -2.26 61.71 21.14
N LEU A 108 -1.78 62.06 19.97
CA LEU A 108 -2.10 61.41 18.71
C LEU A 108 -0.86 60.66 18.23
N ILE A 109 -1.03 59.37 17.93
CA ILE A 109 0.07 58.49 17.53
C ILE A 109 -0.20 58.04 16.11
N GLY A 110 0.78 58.17 15.22
CA GLY A 110 0.59 57.86 13.81
C GLY A 110 1.89 57.64 13.05
N ASP A 111 1.77 57.44 11.75
CA ASP A 111 2.91 57.40 10.86
C ASP A 111 2.99 58.69 10.06
N LEU A 112 4.20 59.21 9.91
CA LEU A 112 4.47 60.25 8.94
C LEU A 112 4.51 59.63 7.55
N THR A 113 3.54 59.97 6.71
CA THR A 113 3.41 59.43 5.36
C THR A 113 3.78 60.48 4.33
N PHE A 114 4.67 60.10 3.40
CA PHE A 114 5.06 60.92 2.26
C PHE A 114 4.15 60.58 1.07
N ASP A 115 3.25 61.50 0.72
CA ASP A 115 2.28 61.36 -0.38
C ASP A 115 2.15 62.72 -1.10
N SER A 116 0.99 63.01 -1.72
CA SER A 116 0.66 64.34 -2.27
C SER A 116 0.91 65.48 -1.28
N VAL A 117 0.75 65.22 0.01
CA VAL A 117 1.15 66.09 1.12
C VAL A 117 1.78 65.23 2.22
N THR A 118 2.85 65.74 2.84
CA THR A 118 3.42 65.10 4.03
C THR A 118 2.47 65.28 5.22
N ALA A 119 1.85 64.19 5.64
CA ALA A 119 0.84 64.18 6.68
C ALA A 119 1.13 63.10 7.73
N VAL A 120 0.57 63.27 8.92
CA VAL A 120 0.58 62.21 9.94
C VAL A 120 -0.70 61.42 9.84
N THR A 121 -0.60 60.18 9.40
CA THR A 121 -1.70 59.21 9.38
C THR A 121 -1.88 58.66 10.78
N VAL A 122 -2.92 59.14 11.46
CA VAL A 122 -3.21 58.84 12.86
C VAL A 122 -3.74 57.41 12.98
N LYS A 123 -3.13 56.65 13.87
CA LYS A 123 -3.47 55.26 14.20
C LYS A 123 -4.03 55.12 15.62
N GLY A 124 -3.53 55.94 16.54
CA GLY A 124 -3.80 55.89 17.97
C GLY A 124 -4.24 57.23 18.52
N ILE A 125 -5.20 57.22 19.45
CA ILE A 125 -5.62 58.38 20.25
C ILE A 125 -5.58 57.98 21.71
N GLU A 126 -4.81 58.70 22.53
CA GLU A 126 -4.63 58.37 23.93
C GLU A 126 -4.48 59.61 24.82
N LEU A 127 -4.59 59.42 26.13
CA LEU A 127 -4.40 60.46 27.15
C LEU A 127 -3.18 60.11 27.99
N ILE A 128 -2.32 61.10 28.23
CA ILE A 128 -1.14 60.99 29.10
C ILE A 128 -1.28 61.97 30.26
N ASP A 129 -0.80 61.63 31.45
CA ASP A 129 -0.84 62.53 32.58
C ASP A 129 0.04 63.77 32.35
N THR A 130 -0.43 64.95 32.78
CA THR A 130 0.27 66.22 32.56
C THR A 130 1.58 66.33 33.36
N ASP A 131 1.71 65.60 34.46
CA ASP A 131 2.88 65.57 35.34
C ASP A 131 4.03 64.67 34.84
N VAL A 132 3.77 63.76 33.90
CA VAL A 132 4.81 62.93 33.29
C VAL A 132 5.84 63.81 32.58
N VAL A 133 7.14 63.57 32.78
CA VAL A 133 8.18 64.32 32.07
C VAL A 133 8.22 63.88 30.61
N LYS A 134 8.11 64.83 29.68
CA LYS A 134 8.16 64.58 28.23
C LYS A 134 9.55 64.93 27.69
N PHE A 135 10.22 63.95 27.07
CA PHE A 135 11.54 64.10 26.46
C PHE A 135 11.44 63.99 24.94
N GLY A 136 12.39 64.62 24.24
CA GLY A 136 12.51 64.47 22.78
C GLY A 136 11.37 65.08 21.97
N GLU A 137 10.76 66.16 22.47
CA GLU A 137 9.70 66.89 21.78
C GLU A 137 10.22 68.17 21.11
N LYS A 138 9.64 68.50 19.96
CA LYS A 138 9.84 69.78 19.29
C LYS A 138 8.55 70.58 19.27
N THR A 139 8.65 71.83 19.72
CA THR A 139 7.54 72.79 19.70
C THR A 139 7.38 73.40 18.32
N VAL A 140 6.13 73.45 17.82
CA VAL A 140 5.73 74.10 16.58
C VAL A 140 4.44 74.89 16.82
N VAL A 141 4.33 76.08 16.24
CA VAL A 141 3.10 76.88 16.27
C VAL A 141 2.46 76.90 14.88
N CYS A 142 1.32 76.25 14.71
CA CYS A 142 0.68 76.04 13.40
C CYS A 142 -0.85 75.82 13.49
N ASN A 143 -1.52 75.78 12.33
CA ASN A 143 -2.92 75.36 12.23
C ASN A 143 -2.99 73.86 11.91
N ALA A 144 -3.84 73.08 12.58
CA ALA A 144 -4.05 71.68 12.22
C ALA A 144 -5.21 71.54 11.23
N LEU A 145 -5.01 70.72 10.20
CA LEU A 145 -6.06 70.33 9.25
C LEU A 145 -6.28 68.82 9.35
N CYS A 146 -7.52 68.42 9.59
CA CYS A 146 -7.88 67.02 9.81
C CYS A 146 -8.69 66.48 8.64
N ALA A 147 -8.23 65.38 8.03
CA ALA A 147 -9.01 64.61 7.08
C ALA A 147 -9.72 63.45 7.78
N PHE A 148 -11.05 63.48 7.82
CA PHE A 148 -11.89 62.40 8.37
C PHE A 148 -12.43 61.45 7.30
N THR A 149 -12.40 61.90 6.04
CA THR A 149 -12.88 61.18 4.85
C THR A 149 -11.86 61.30 3.72
N THR A 150 -12.05 60.52 2.66
CA THR A 150 -11.27 60.62 1.42
C THR A 150 -12.12 61.21 0.30
N LYS A 151 -11.49 61.96 -0.61
CA LYS A 151 -12.10 62.42 -1.87
C LYS A 151 -11.42 61.79 -3.07
N THR A 152 -12.19 61.64 -4.15
CA THR A 152 -11.69 61.08 -5.41
C THR A 152 -11.14 62.21 -6.28
N VAL A 153 -9.89 62.09 -6.70
CA VAL A 153 -9.26 63.02 -7.64
C VAL A 153 -8.99 62.30 -8.96
N LEU A 154 -9.33 62.95 -10.07
CA LEU A 154 -9.04 62.44 -11.41
C LEU A 154 -7.68 62.96 -11.89
N ASN A 155 -6.77 62.05 -12.23
CA ASN A 155 -5.54 62.43 -12.89
C ASN A 155 -5.84 62.82 -14.35
N ARG A 156 -5.75 64.11 -14.67
CA ARG A 156 -6.04 64.64 -16.02
C ARG A 156 -5.10 64.10 -17.10
N ASN A 157 -3.91 63.62 -16.74
CA ASN A 157 -2.90 63.13 -17.69
C ASN A 157 -3.00 61.62 -17.96
N THR A 158 -3.49 60.84 -16.99
CA THR A 158 -3.58 59.37 -17.12
C THR A 158 -5.01 58.83 -17.14
N GLY A 159 -6.01 59.69 -16.91
CA GLY A 159 -7.44 59.32 -16.83
C GLY A 159 -7.80 58.46 -15.61
N ARG A 160 -6.84 58.11 -14.75
CA ARG A 160 -7.05 57.27 -13.57
C ARG A 160 -7.55 58.11 -12.40
N SER A 161 -8.56 57.61 -11.71
CA SER A 161 -9.02 58.16 -10.43
C SER A 161 -8.23 57.56 -9.28
N PHE A 162 -7.92 58.38 -8.28
CA PHE A 162 -7.26 57.96 -7.05
C PHE A 162 -7.91 58.64 -5.84
N GLN A 163 -7.91 57.96 -4.69
CA GLN A 163 -8.45 58.47 -3.43
C GLN A 163 -7.36 59.22 -2.68
N VAL A 164 -7.67 60.42 -2.20
CA VAL A 164 -6.79 61.21 -1.33
C VAL A 164 -7.54 61.64 -0.08
N PRO A 165 -6.85 61.86 1.06
CA PRO A 165 -7.49 62.43 2.24
C PRO A 165 -8.09 63.80 1.94
N ASP A 166 -9.30 64.06 2.43
CA ASP A 166 -10.01 65.32 2.21
C ASP A 166 -9.77 66.29 3.35
N TYR A 167 -8.89 67.27 3.11
CA TYR A 167 -8.58 68.35 4.04
C TYR A 167 -9.45 69.61 3.81
N GLY A 168 -10.47 69.53 2.94
CA GLY A 168 -11.32 70.64 2.53
C GLY A 168 -10.87 71.31 1.22
N ASP A 169 -11.77 72.10 0.62
CA ASP A 169 -11.59 72.68 -0.73
C ASP A 169 -11.04 74.12 -0.71
N HIS A 170 -10.89 74.74 0.47
CA HIS A 170 -10.44 76.12 0.64
C HIS A 170 -8.95 76.27 0.96
N VAL A 171 -8.15 75.21 0.83
CA VAL A 171 -6.74 75.20 1.26
C VAL A 171 -5.83 74.85 0.09
N GLU A 172 -4.99 75.79 -0.32
CA GLU A 172 -3.84 75.50 -1.17
C GLU A 172 -2.83 74.67 -0.36
N LEU A 173 -2.61 73.42 -0.78
CA LEU A 173 -1.78 72.42 -0.07
C LEU A 173 -0.27 72.68 -0.23
N HIS A 174 0.18 73.92 0.05
CA HIS A 174 1.53 74.38 -0.27
C HIS A 174 2.34 74.88 0.94
N GLU A 175 1.77 74.89 2.15
CA GLU A 175 2.43 75.43 3.36
C GLU A 175 2.49 74.40 4.52
N ALA A 176 3.05 73.21 4.29
CA ALA A 176 3.17 72.19 5.34
C ALA A 176 4.26 72.54 6.38
N VAL A 177 3.95 72.35 7.67
CA VAL A 177 4.92 72.38 8.78
C VAL A 177 5.97 71.28 8.63
N LEU A 178 5.53 70.10 8.19
CA LEU A 178 6.34 68.90 8.08
C LEU A 178 7.16 68.93 6.79
N THR A 179 8.08 69.89 6.70
CA THR A 179 9.06 70.00 5.62
C THR A 179 10.15 68.94 5.77
N ASN A 180 10.87 68.64 4.69
CA ASN A 180 11.97 67.67 4.73
C ASN A 180 13.04 68.05 5.78
N ASP A 181 13.37 69.34 5.91
CA ASP A 181 14.33 69.83 6.91
C ASP A 181 13.82 69.65 8.33
N PHE A 182 12.54 69.94 8.57
CA PHE A 182 11.92 69.75 9.88
C PHE A 182 11.88 68.27 10.27
N ILE A 183 11.53 67.39 9.33
CA ILE A 183 11.51 65.94 9.54
C ILE A 183 12.92 65.41 9.80
N ASN A 184 13.92 65.87 9.05
CA ASN A 184 15.31 65.49 9.27
C ASN A 184 15.79 65.91 10.66
N MET A 185 15.44 67.11 11.11
CA MET A 185 15.75 67.59 12.46
C MET A 185 15.06 66.75 13.54
N LEU A 186 13.77 66.40 13.37
CA LEU A 186 13.09 65.48 14.28
C LEU A 186 13.80 64.12 14.36
N CYS A 187 14.21 63.58 13.21
CA CYS A 187 14.81 62.25 13.14
C CYS A 187 16.23 62.20 13.70
N THR A 188 16.98 63.29 13.61
CA THR A 188 18.39 63.36 14.03
C THR A 188 18.59 63.91 15.44
N GLY A 189 17.69 64.78 15.93
CA GLY A 189 17.90 65.51 17.20
C GLY A 189 16.90 65.22 18.31
N CYS A 190 15.68 64.75 18.01
CA CYS A 190 14.59 64.68 18.99
C CYS A 190 14.44 63.28 19.61
N TYR A 191 15.45 62.80 20.34
CA TYR A 191 15.39 61.50 21.04
C TYR A 191 14.81 61.61 22.45
N PRO A 192 14.07 60.58 22.93
CA PRO A 192 13.47 60.58 24.26
C PRO A 192 14.47 60.23 25.38
N VAL A 193 15.77 60.09 25.06
CA VAL A 193 16.84 59.72 25.99
C VAL A 193 18.06 60.63 25.83
N PRO A 194 18.86 60.84 26.89
CA PRO A 194 20.01 61.74 26.85
C PRO A 194 21.17 61.23 25.97
N HIS A 195 21.34 59.91 25.83
CA HIS A 195 22.43 59.26 25.09
C HIS A 195 21.87 58.34 23.99
N PRO A 196 21.28 58.89 22.92
CA PRO A 196 20.63 58.11 21.88
C PRO A 196 21.58 57.17 21.13
N GLU A 197 22.85 57.53 21.00
CA GLU A 197 23.89 56.72 20.35
C GLU A 197 24.05 55.35 20.99
N GLN A 198 24.00 55.26 22.32
CA GLN A 198 24.13 53.98 23.05
C GLN A 198 22.91 53.08 22.85
N ALA A 199 21.71 53.69 22.85
CA ALA A 199 20.46 52.98 22.61
C ALA A 199 20.38 52.46 21.17
N ILE A 200 20.81 53.26 20.19
CA ILE A 200 20.90 52.85 18.78
C ILE A 200 21.90 51.71 18.61
N TRP A 201 23.10 51.83 19.18
CA TRP A 201 24.11 50.78 19.12
C TRP A 201 23.60 49.47 19.70
N THR A 202 22.95 49.53 20.87
CA THR A 202 22.34 48.34 21.50
C THR A 202 21.28 47.71 20.60
N LEU A 203 20.40 48.53 20.00
CA LEU A 203 19.38 48.05 19.07
C LEU A 203 19.99 47.37 17.83
N GLU A 204 21.09 47.90 17.30
CA GLU A 204 21.81 47.31 16.17
C GLU A 204 22.45 45.97 16.52
N GLU A 205 23.07 45.84 17.70
CA GLU A 205 23.62 44.56 18.17
C GLU A 205 22.52 43.51 18.35
N TRP A 206 21.37 43.88 18.93
CA TRP A 206 20.22 42.98 19.01
C TRP A 206 19.71 42.54 17.63
N ARG A 207 19.70 43.44 16.64
CA ARG A 207 19.32 43.11 15.26
C ARG A 207 20.29 42.14 14.60
N LYS A 208 21.59 42.30 14.83
CA LYS A 208 22.60 41.35 14.37
C LYS A 208 22.40 39.99 15.02
N TYR A 209 22.20 39.96 16.34
CA TYR A 209 21.95 38.72 17.08
C TYR A 209 20.68 38.00 16.59
N ILE A 210 19.57 38.71 16.41
CA ILE A 210 18.31 38.13 15.89
C ILE A 210 18.53 37.55 14.49
N SER A 211 19.22 38.28 13.61
CA SER A 211 19.53 37.80 12.26
C SER A 211 20.39 36.52 12.29
N PHE A 212 21.43 36.51 13.13
CA PHE A 212 22.25 35.33 13.37
C PHE A 212 21.43 34.15 13.91
N ARG A 213 20.54 34.40 14.89
CA ARG A 213 19.71 33.36 15.49
C ARG A 213 18.76 32.74 14.47
N LYS A 214 18.13 33.55 13.61
CA LYS A 214 17.28 33.08 12.51
C LYS A 214 18.06 32.21 11.53
N TYR A 215 19.25 32.64 11.13
CA TYR A 215 20.15 31.85 10.29
C TYR A 215 20.53 30.51 10.94
N TYR A 216 20.92 30.55 12.21
CA TYR A 216 21.36 29.37 12.95
C TYR A 216 20.24 28.34 13.10
N LEU A 217 19.02 28.78 13.45
CA LEU A 217 17.85 27.90 13.55
C LEU A 217 17.52 27.23 12.21
N LYS A 218 17.58 27.98 11.11
CA LYS A 218 17.45 27.43 9.76
C LYS A 218 18.52 26.36 9.48
N LYS A 219 19.78 26.60 9.84
CA LYS A 219 20.84 25.60 9.70
C LYS A 219 20.66 24.36 10.59
N GLN A 220 20.06 24.51 11.77
CA GLN A 220 19.70 23.35 12.59
C GLN A 220 18.55 22.55 11.96
N SER A 221 17.57 23.20 11.34
CA SER A 221 16.45 22.50 10.67
C SER A 221 16.88 21.65 9.46
N GLU A 222 18.03 21.94 8.85
CA GLU A 222 18.61 21.10 7.80
C GLU A 222 19.08 19.73 8.34
N ARG A 223 19.22 19.58 9.66
CA ARG A 223 19.74 18.38 10.34
C ARG A 223 18.62 17.59 11.04
N CYS A 224 17.57 17.25 10.31
CA CYS A 224 16.53 16.34 10.80
C CYS A 224 16.53 15.04 10.01
N GLU A 225 16.38 13.91 10.71
CA GLU A 225 16.24 12.60 10.07
C GLU A 225 14.77 12.16 10.06
N GLY A 226 14.37 11.54 8.95
CA GLY A 226 13.07 10.88 8.87
C GLY A 226 13.02 9.67 9.78
N ILE A 227 11.91 9.51 10.49
CA ILE A 227 11.66 8.42 11.43
C ILE A 227 10.63 7.47 10.83
N ASN A 228 10.85 6.17 10.97
CA ASN A 228 9.94 5.16 10.46
C ASN A 228 8.87 4.78 11.47
N SER A 229 9.23 4.65 12.75
CA SER A 229 8.27 4.35 13.82
C SER A 229 8.75 4.88 15.18
N VAL A 230 7.79 5.11 16.07
CA VAL A 230 8.02 5.48 17.48
C VAL A 230 7.10 4.64 18.35
N ALA A 231 7.65 4.02 19.40
CA ALA A 231 6.89 3.21 20.34
C ALA A 231 7.33 3.50 21.79
N ALA A 232 6.38 3.45 22.72
CA ALA A 232 6.69 3.38 24.14
C ALA A 232 6.88 1.91 24.53
N CYS A 233 8.00 1.60 25.17
CA CYS A 233 8.37 0.24 25.55
C CYS A 233 8.24 0.07 27.07
N ASP A 234 7.64 -1.05 27.48
CA ASP A 234 7.73 -1.53 28.85
C ASP A 234 9.14 -2.09 29.04
N SER A 235 9.95 -1.38 29.82
CA SER A 235 11.37 -1.72 29.98
C SER A 235 11.81 -1.71 31.44
N TYR A 236 12.79 -2.55 31.74
CA TYR A 236 13.30 -2.76 33.09
C TYR A 236 14.82 -2.65 33.08
N ILE A 237 15.38 -2.01 34.11
CA ILE A 237 16.81 -1.73 34.20
C ILE A 237 17.44 -2.56 35.30
N LEU A 238 18.61 -3.15 35.00
CA LEU A 238 19.45 -3.87 35.94
C LEU A 238 20.85 -3.27 35.96
N THR A 239 21.53 -3.37 37.10
CA THR A 239 22.96 -3.08 37.16
C THR A 239 23.74 -4.19 36.47
N LYS A 240 24.84 -3.80 35.84
CA LYS A 240 25.77 -4.73 35.18
C LYS A 240 26.27 -5.87 36.08
N GLU A 241 26.44 -5.61 37.37
CA GLU A 241 26.89 -6.61 38.34
C GLU A 241 25.86 -7.72 38.55
N VAL A 242 24.57 -7.36 38.66
CA VAL A 242 23.48 -8.32 38.82
C VAL A 242 23.30 -9.13 37.54
N PHE A 243 23.41 -8.48 36.38
CA PHE A 243 23.33 -9.15 35.08
C PHE A 243 24.45 -10.19 34.91
N ARG A 244 25.71 -9.84 35.23
CA ARG A 244 26.86 -10.75 35.10
C ARG A 244 26.72 -12.03 35.90
N ARG A 245 26.07 -11.98 37.08
CA ARG A 245 25.87 -13.16 37.94
C ARG A 245 24.88 -14.16 37.35
N ASN A 246 23.98 -13.71 36.47
CA ASN A 246 22.90 -14.52 35.89
C ASN A 246 22.84 -14.40 34.36
N SER A 247 23.99 -14.17 33.72
CA SER A 247 24.13 -13.86 32.29
C SER A 247 23.39 -14.85 31.39
N ASP A 248 23.52 -16.14 31.65
CA ASP A 248 22.99 -17.20 30.79
C ASP A 248 21.46 -17.19 30.73
N ARG A 249 20.80 -16.81 31.83
CA ARG A 249 19.34 -16.69 31.90
C ARG A 249 18.86 -15.33 31.37
N LEU A 250 19.53 -14.26 31.80
CA LEU A 250 19.06 -12.88 31.54
C LEU A 250 19.34 -12.41 30.10
N SER A 251 20.29 -13.02 29.39
CA SER A 251 20.59 -12.67 27.99
C SER A 251 19.38 -12.89 27.07
N ALA A 252 18.53 -13.87 27.36
CA ALA A 252 17.29 -14.13 26.62
C ALA A 252 16.17 -13.12 26.90
N PHE A 253 16.38 -12.21 27.85
CA PHE A 253 15.40 -11.16 28.22
C PHE A 253 15.93 -9.76 27.91
N LEU A 254 17.05 -9.64 27.20
CA LEU A 254 17.52 -8.35 26.71
C LEU A 254 16.44 -7.74 25.81
N LEU A 255 16.24 -6.43 25.93
CA LEU A 255 15.25 -5.74 25.11
C LEU A 255 15.59 -5.92 23.61
N ASP A 256 14.58 -6.33 22.83
CA ASP A 256 14.69 -6.61 21.39
C ASP A 256 15.76 -7.66 21.01
N ASP A 257 16.17 -8.53 21.95
CA ASP A 257 17.23 -9.54 21.78
C ASP A 257 18.61 -8.94 21.39
N ILE A 258 18.84 -7.67 21.72
CA ILE A 258 20.04 -6.93 21.33
C ILE A 258 21.16 -7.13 22.35
N ALA A 259 22.18 -7.91 21.97
CA ALA A 259 23.33 -8.23 22.82
C ALA A 259 24.10 -6.99 23.34
N GLU A 260 24.04 -5.86 22.62
CA GLU A 260 24.70 -4.61 23.02
C GLU A 260 24.08 -4.00 24.29
N PHE A 261 22.79 -4.26 24.55
CA PHE A 261 22.09 -3.76 25.73
C PHE A 261 22.55 -4.44 27.03
N GLY A 262 23.26 -5.57 26.94
CA GLY A 262 23.91 -6.23 28.08
C GLY A 262 25.30 -5.68 28.46
N LYS A 263 25.88 -4.78 27.65
CA LYS A 263 27.29 -4.34 27.82
C LYS A 263 27.45 -3.05 28.63
N GLY A 264 26.38 -2.24 28.72
CA GLY A 264 26.34 -0.98 29.46
C GLY A 264 26.42 -1.14 30.97
N GLU A 265 26.61 -0.04 31.69
CA GLU A 265 26.46 0.01 33.17
C GLU A 265 25.03 -0.33 33.60
N GLN A 266 24.08 0.10 32.78
CA GLN A 266 22.66 -0.19 32.91
C GLN A 266 22.25 -1.16 31.80
N VAL A 267 21.78 -2.34 32.19
CA VAL A 267 21.29 -3.39 31.29
C VAL A 267 19.78 -3.26 31.16
N ILE A 268 19.28 -3.26 29.92
CA ILE A 268 17.86 -3.08 29.62
C ILE A 268 17.22 -4.42 29.27
N LEU A 269 16.15 -4.76 29.99
CA LEU A 269 15.37 -5.97 29.79
C LEU A 269 13.96 -5.66 29.29
N SER A 270 13.39 -6.60 28.54
CA SER A 270 12.00 -6.61 28.09
C SER A 270 11.02 -7.15 29.14
N ARG A 271 11.52 -7.73 30.23
CA ARG A 271 10.72 -8.39 31.26
C ARG A 271 11.16 -8.00 32.68
N GLU A 272 10.20 -7.95 33.59
CA GLU A 272 10.45 -7.74 35.02
C GLU A 272 11.20 -8.93 35.63
N GLU A 273 12.27 -8.62 36.36
CA GLU A 273 13.13 -9.60 37.02
C GLU A 273 13.54 -9.11 38.41
N SER A 274 13.95 -10.03 39.30
CA SER A 274 14.30 -9.67 40.67
C SER A 274 15.45 -8.66 40.74
N GLY A 275 15.17 -7.48 41.31
CA GLY A 275 16.11 -6.37 41.41
C GLY A 275 16.11 -5.43 40.19
N ALA A 276 15.22 -5.63 39.22
CA ALA A 276 15.04 -4.75 38.08
C ALA A 276 14.03 -3.63 38.39
N GLU A 277 14.33 -2.40 38.00
CA GLU A 277 13.42 -1.27 38.16
C GLU A 277 12.75 -0.94 36.82
N SER A 278 11.42 -0.76 36.83
CA SER A 278 10.68 -0.33 35.64
C SER A 278 11.03 1.12 35.29
N PHE A 279 11.22 1.40 34.00
CA PHE A 279 11.44 2.76 33.51
C PHE A 279 10.79 2.98 32.13
N PRO A 280 10.32 4.20 31.85
CA PRO A 280 9.74 4.53 30.56
C PRO A 280 10.85 4.69 29.50
N LEU A 281 10.75 3.90 28.43
CA LEU A 281 11.66 3.98 27.29
C LEU A 281 10.86 4.28 26.01
N ILE A 282 11.37 5.19 25.19
CA ILE A 282 10.84 5.47 23.85
C ILE A 282 11.78 4.84 22.83
N ARG A 283 11.28 3.91 22.04
CA ARG A 283 11.98 3.35 20.88
C ARG A 283 11.68 4.19 19.65
N VAL A 284 12.75 4.55 18.93
CA VAL A 284 12.68 5.29 17.66
C VAL A 284 13.38 4.46 16.61
N GLU A 285 12.64 4.03 15.58
CA GLU A 285 13.20 3.23 14.49
C GLU A 285 13.47 4.09 13.27
N ILE A 286 14.67 3.94 12.70
CA ILE A 286 15.08 4.57 11.46
C ILE A 286 15.61 3.48 10.54
N ARG A 287 14.99 3.33 9.36
CA ARG A 287 15.35 2.35 8.34
C ARG A 287 15.98 3.07 7.16
N LYS A 288 17.14 2.59 6.73
CA LYS A 288 17.85 3.08 5.54
C LYS A 288 18.36 1.89 4.74
N ASN A 289 18.44 2.05 3.42
CA ASN A 289 19.07 1.05 2.57
C ASN A 289 20.58 0.95 2.90
N ARG A 290 21.05 -0.26 3.16
CA ARG A 290 22.43 -0.52 3.61
C ARG A 290 23.49 -0.01 2.63
N LYS A 291 23.28 -0.20 1.33
CA LYS A 291 24.18 0.26 0.27
C LYS A 291 24.37 1.78 0.31
N THR A 292 23.28 2.52 0.52
CA THR A 292 23.34 3.99 0.63
C THR A 292 24.13 4.43 1.86
N VAL A 293 23.92 3.77 3.00
CA VAL A 293 24.64 4.06 4.25
C VAL A 293 26.14 3.78 4.12
N LEU A 294 26.51 2.65 3.52
CA LEU A 294 27.91 2.25 3.33
C LEU A 294 28.63 3.04 2.22
N SER A 295 27.90 3.66 1.29
CA SER A 295 28.50 4.47 0.23
C SER A 295 29.22 5.72 0.74
N ASP A 296 28.81 6.24 1.90
CA ASP A 296 29.38 7.45 2.49
C ASP A 296 29.99 7.16 3.86
N THR A 297 31.33 7.07 3.93
CA THR A 297 32.07 6.72 5.16
C THR A 297 33.01 7.85 5.61
N VAL A 298 33.24 7.93 6.93
CA VAL A 298 34.22 8.83 7.53
C VAL A 298 35.55 8.07 7.67
N GLY A 299 36.39 8.07 6.63
CA GLY A 299 37.71 7.44 6.65
C GLY A 299 38.43 7.51 5.31
N LYS A 300 39.77 7.33 5.29
CA LYS A 300 40.53 7.21 4.03
C LYS A 300 40.25 5.84 3.40
N SER A 301 39.95 5.82 2.11
CA SER A 301 39.79 4.61 1.30
C SER A 301 38.63 3.66 1.72
N GLY A 302 37.50 4.20 2.18
CA GLY A 302 36.26 3.43 2.40
C GLY A 302 36.26 2.51 3.63
N LYS A 303 37.34 2.47 4.43
CA LYS A 303 37.44 1.65 5.66
C LYS A 303 36.97 2.37 6.93
N GLY A 304 36.18 3.44 6.78
CA GLY A 304 35.67 4.25 7.88
C GLY A 304 34.30 3.79 8.36
N LYS A 305 33.84 4.33 9.50
CA LYS A 305 32.44 4.16 9.92
C LYS A 305 31.51 4.91 8.97
N PRO A 306 30.29 4.42 8.69
CA PRO A 306 29.31 5.16 7.90
C PRO A 306 29.07 6.56 8.46
N LYS A 307 29.08 7.57 7.59
CA LYS A 307 28.82 8.97 7.99
C LYS A 307 27.48 9.06 8.69
N PHE A 308 26.48 8.37 8.18
CA PHE A 308 25.12 8.37 8.73
C PHE A 308 25.09 7.93 10.21
N GLU A 309 25.72 6.80 10.56
CA GLU A 309 25.81 6.33 11.95
C GLU A 309 26.57 7.31 12.84
N VAL A 310 27.66 7.90 12.34
CA VAL A 310 28.42 8.92 13.09
C VAL A 310 27.58 10.16 13.35
N HIS A 311 26.73 10.58 12.39
CA HIS A 311 25.82 11.71 12.57
C HIS A 311 24.72 11.38 13.58
N LEU A 312 24.10 10.19 13.50
CA LEU A 312 23.10 9.77 14.47
C LEU A 312 23.66 9.73 15.90
N ARG A 313 24.88 9.21 16.07
CA ARG A 313 25.59 9.21 17.36
C ARG A 313 25.92 10.61 17.88
N ARG A 314 25.99 11.65 17.04
CA ARG A 314 26.17 13.03 17.54
C ARG A 314 24.91 13.53 18.24
N TYR A 315 23.74 13.10 17.81
CA TYR A 315 22.49 13.52 18.44
C TYR A 315 22.37 13.02 19.89
N THR A 316 23.12 11.99 20.31
CA THR A 316 23.13 11.57 21.71
C THR A 316 23.80 12.56 22.66
N ASN A 317 24.51 13.56 22.14
CA ASN A 317 25.16 14.62 22.93
C ASN A 317 24.36 15.93 22.93
N GLU A 318 23.26 15.99 22.18
CA GLU A 318 22.41 17.18 22.04
C GLU A 318 20.99 16.86 22.55
N ALA A 319 20.22 17.88 22.92
CA ALA A 319 18.81 17.67 23.27
C ALA A 319 18.02 17.36 21.99
N MET A 320 17.45 16.15 21.92
CA MET A 320 16.64 15.72 20.79
C MET A 320 15.16 16.02 21.00
N GLY A 321 14.44 16.21 19.90
CA GLY A 321 12.98 16.33 19.89
C GLY A 321 12.37 15.51 18.76
N LEU A 322 11.24 14.88 19.03
CA LEU A 322 10.41 14.22 18.04
C LEU A 322 9.32 15.18 17.58
N SER A 323 9.08 15.26 16.27
CA SER A 323 8.02 16.06 15.70
C SER A 323 7.31 15.26 14.61
N SER A 324 5.99 15.47 14.49
CA SER A 324 5.19 14.94 13.38
C SER A 324 5.41 15.70 12.08
N SER A 325 5.98 16.91 12.15
CA SER A 325 6.24 17.77 11.00
C SER A 325 7.72 18.18 10.94
N GLN A 326 8.26 18.31 9.72
CA GLN A 326 9.64 18.74 9.52
C GLN A 326 9.80 20.22 9.90
N PRO A 327 10.86 20.65 10.59
CA PRO A 327 11.06 22.08 10.83
C PRO A 327 11.21 22.84 9.50
N ASN A 328 10.40 23.88 9.29
CA ASN A 328 10.41 24.68 8.06
C ASN A 328 10.54 26.18 8.38
N TYR A 329 11.52 26.83 7.76
CA TYR A 329 11.82 28.25 7.90
C TYR A 329 11.93 28.91 6.52
N ASP A 330 11.40 30.12 6.39
CA ASP A 330 11.45 30.89 5.14
C ASP A 330 12.88 31.37 4.78
N GLU A 331 13.02 32.09 3.67
CA GLU A 331 14.32 32.65 3.23
C GLU A 331 14.96 33.54 4.31
N ASN A 332 14.15 34.17 5.15
CA ASN A 332 14.53 35.07 6.21
C ASN A 332 14.68 34.37 7.58
N GLY A 333 14.50 33.04 7.65
CA GLY A 333 14.59 32.25 8.87
C GLY A 333 13.40 32.42 9.82
N ASN A 334 12.24 32.87 9.32
CA ASN A 334 10.99 32.91 10.09
C ASN A 334 10.17 31.64 9.89
N VAL A 335 9.35 31.31 10.88
CA VAL A 335 8.33 30.26 10.74
C VAL A 335 7.22 30.75 9.81
N PRO A 336 6.86 30.01 8.74
CA PRO A 336 5.81 30.42 7.82
C PRO A 336 4.46 30.64 8.52
N LYS A 337 3.64 31.54 7.97
CA LYS A 337 2.33 31.87 8.56
C LYS A 337 1.43 30.64 8.61
N GLY A 338 0.89 30.34 9.79
CA GLY A 338 0.03 29.17 10.03
C GLY A 338 0.80 27.87 10.29
N TYR A 339 2.13 27.90 10.18
CA TYR A 339 2.97 26.75 10.52
C TYR A 339 3.18 26.68 12.04
N ARG A 340 2.91 25.52 12.61
CA ARG A 340 3.24 25.20 14.01
C ARG A 340 4.17 24.00 14.02
N PHE A 341 5.27 24.16 14.74
CA PHE A 341 6.23 23.11 14.97
C PHE A 341 6.07 22.65 16.42
N GLU A 342 5.39 21.53 16.61
CA GLU A 342 5.18 20.91 17.92
C GLU A 342 6.21 19.80 18.09
N GLN A 343 7.04 19.92 19.12
CA GLN A 343 8.09 18.95 19.41
C GLN A 343 7.86 18.32 20.78
N TYR A 344 8.03 17.00 20.84
CA TYR A 344 8.18 16.25 22.08
C TYR A 344 9.67 16.11 22.38
N LEU A 345 10.16 16.79 23.41
CA LEU A 345 11.56 16.73 23.80
C LEU A 345 11.87 15.35 24.40
N LEU A 346 12.89 14.70 23.86
CA LEU A 346 13.42 13.46 24.43
C LEU A 346 14.40 13.80 25.56
N GLY A 347 14.34 13.02 26.64
CA GLY A 347 15.25 13.18 27.79
C GLY A 347 16.72 12.92 27.45
N GLU A 348 17.62 13.08 28.42
CA GLU A 348 19.07 13.18 28.17
C GLU A 348 19.81 11.84 27.97
N ARG A 349 19.12 10.70 28.07
CA ARG A 349 19.74 9.37 27.99
C ARG A 349 19.32 8.67 26.71
N TYR A 350 20.30 8.44 25.83
CA TYR A 350 20.08 7.85 24.52
C TYR A 350 20.95 6.60 24.34
N LEU A 351 20.39 5.58 23.71
CA LEU A 351 21.11 4.38 23.32
C LEU A 351 20.90 4.16 21.82
N PHE A 352 21.99 3.88 21.11
CA PHE A 352 21.98 3.69 19.67
C PHE A 352 22.52 2.31 19.32
N THR A 353 21.73 1.55 18.57
CA THR A 353 22.07 0.24 18.02
C THR A 353 21.57 0.15 16.57
N HIS A 354 22.08 -0.80 15.82
CA HIS A 354 21.69 -1.07 14.44
C HIS A 354 21.69 -2.57 14.20
N ILE A 355 20.77 -3.02 13.35
CA ILE A 355 20.63 -4.42 12.96
C ILE A 355 20.50 -4.43 11.44
N ASP A 356 21.24 -5.32 10.78
CA ASP A 356 21.09 -5.57 9.35
C ASP A 356 19.89 -6.52 9.14
N GLU A 357 18.85 -6.05 8.46
CA GLU A 357 17.70 -6.86 8.03
C GLU A 357 17.89 -7.28 6.57
N GLU A 358 18.05 -8.58 6.32
CA GLU A 358 18.16 -9.13 4.97
C GLU A 358 16.78 -9.16 4.26
N PRO A 359 16.71 -8.96 2.93
CA PRO A 359 15.46 -8.94 2.20
C PRO A 359 14.79 -10.32 2.14
N ASP A 360 13.46 -10.35 2.24
CA ASP A 360 12.69 -11.58 2.14
C ASP A 360 12.84 -12.23 0.74
N CYS A 361 13.43 -13.41 0.70
CA CYS A 361 13.67 -14.17 -0.53
C CYS A 361 12.65 -15.30 -0.78
N SER A 362 11.62 -15.43 0.06
CA SER A 362 10.65 -16.54 0.00
C SER A 362 9.92 -16.64 -1.35
N ALA A 363 9.67 -15.50 -2.02
CA ALA A 363 9.03 -15.49 -3.33
C ALA A 363 9.90 -16.13 -4.42
N LEU A 364 11.22 -15.84 -4.42
CA LEU A 364 12.17 -16.42 -5.36
C LEU A 364 12.30 -17.93 -5.15
N GLU A 365 12.27 -18.38 -3.89
CA GLU A 365 12.29 -19.80 -3.55
C GLU A 365 11.08 -20.53 -4.13
N ARG A 366 9.86 -20.00 -3.96
CA ARG A 366 8.63 -20.60 -4.52
C ARG A 366 8.62 -20.62 -6.04
N GLU A 367 9.12 -19.56 -6.69
CA GLU A 367 9.22 -19.52 -8.16
C GLU A 367 10.20 -20.57 -8.67
N CYS A 368 11.34 -20.75 -8.00
CA CYS A 368 12.31 -21.79 -8.32
C CYS A 368 11.72 -23.20 -8.15
N GLU A 369 11.01 -23.46 -7.05
CA GLU A 369 10.34 -24.75 -6.81
C GLU A 369 9.33 -25.07 -7.92
N LYS A 370 8.49 -24.10 -8.28
CA LYS A 370 7.52 -24.26 -9.37
C LYS A 370 8.20 -24.54 -10.71
N ALA A 371 9.29 -23.84 -11.02
CA ALA A 371 10.04 -24.05 -12.26
C ALA A 371 10.67 -25.45 -12.32
N ILE A 372 11.16 -25.97 -11.19
CA ILE A 372 11.68 -27.34 -11.08
C ILE A 372 10.55 -28.35 -11.34
N GLU A 373 9.38 -28.19 -10.72
CA GLU A 373 8.23 -29.09 -10.92
C GLU A 373 7.77 -29.11 -12.38
N GLU A 374 7.60 -27.94 -12.99
CA GLU A 374 7.22 -27.81 -14.39
C GLU A 374 8.25 -28.48 -15.32
N LYS A 375 9.55 -28.30 -15.04
CA LYS A 375 10.60 -28.91 -15.86
C LYS A 375 10.67 -30.43 -15.69
N CYS A 376 10.52 -30.93 -14.47
CA CYS A 376 10.42 -32.36 -14.19
C CYS A 376 9.23 -32.99 -14.92
N ALA A 377 8.07 -32.34 -14.93
CA ALA A 377 6.90 -32.81 -15.68
C ALA A 377 7.13 -32.81 -17.21
N GLN A 378 7.83 -31.81 -17.75
CA GLN A 378 8.22 -31.81 -19.17
C GLN A 378 9.15 -32.99 -19.52
N ILE A 379 10.12 -33.29 -18.66
CA ILE A 379 11.03 -34.43 -18.84
C ILE A 379 10.22 -35.74 -18.80
N ASP A 380 9.32 -35.91 -17.84
CA ASP A 380 8.48 -37.10 -17.75
C ASP A 380 7.61 -37.29 -19.00
N ASN A 381 6.97 -36.22 -19.49
CA ASN A 381 6.15 -36.27 -20.71
C ASN A 381 6.99 -36.59 -21.97
N LYS A 382 8.20 -36.04 -22.08
CA LYS A 382 9.15 -36.34 -23.16
C LYS A 382 9.46 -37.84 -23.18
N TYR A 383 9.84 -38.41 -22.05
CA TYR A 383 10.21 -39.83 -21.97
C TYR A 383 9.00 -40.77 -22.08
N ALA A 384 7.83 -40.39 -21.57
CA ALA A 384 6.59 -41.14 -21.79
C ALA A 384 6.25 -41.24 -23.29
N SER A 385 6.45 -40.16 -24.04
CA SER A 385 6.22 -40.13 -25.49
C SER A 385 7.23 -41.01 -26.24
N ILE A 386 8.50 -40.99 -25.85
CA ILE A 386 9.56 -41.85 -26.41
C ILE A 386 9.22 -43.33 -26.17
N ILE A 387 8.91 -43.70 -24.93
CA ILE A 387 8.56 -45.08 -24.55
C ILE A 387 7.32 -45.55 -25.32
N ALA A 388 6.29 -44.72 -25.45
CA ALA A 388 5.08 -45.08 -26.18
C ALA A 388 5.37 -45.32 -27.67
N ALA A 389 6.18 -44.47 -28.31
CA ALA A 389 6.55 -44.62 -29.72
C ALA A 389 7.42 -45.87 -29.96
N GLU A 390 8.35 -46.17 -29.06
CA GLU A 390 9.18 -47.37 -29.16
C GLU A 390 8.38 -48.65 -28.91
N LEU A 391 7.47 -48.63 -27.94
CA LEU A 391 6.55 -49.75 -27.67
C LEU A 391 5.65 -50.04 -28.87
N ASP A 392 5.08 -49.00 -29.49
CA ASP A 392 4.21 -49.15 -30.65
C ASP A 392 4.95 -49.75 -31.86
N ARG A 393 6.18 -49.28 -32.13
CA ARG A 393 7.05 -49.85 -33.16
C ARG A 393 7.34 -51.34 -32.90
N TYR A 394 7.66 -51.68 -31.65
CA TYR A 394 7.91 -53.07 -31.26
C TYR A 394 6.66 -53.94 -31.45
N MET A 395 5.50 -53.51 -30.94
CA MET A 395 4.25 -54.27 -31.08
C MET A 395 3.83 -54.44 -32.54
N THR A 396 4.04 -53.43 -33.38
CA THR A 396 3.78 -53.50 -34.82
C THR A 396 4.67 -54.54 -35.53
N SER A 397 5.91 -54.72 -35.06
CA SER A 397 6.83 -55.72 -35.62
C SER A 397 6.47 -57.17 -35.27
N ILE A 398 5.89 -57.42 -34.08
CA ILE A 398 5.59 -58.77 -33.59
C ILE A 398 4.17 -59.24 -33.95
N ALA A 399 3.22 -58.30 -34.10
CA ALA A 399 1.84 -58.64 -34.42
C ALA A 399 1.68 -59.63 -35.61
N PRO A 400 2.39 -59.47 -36.75
CA PRO A 400 2.27 -60.41 -37.86
C PRO A 400 2.73 -61.84 -37.54
N GLU A 401 3.77 -61.99 -36.71
CA GLU A 401 4.31 -63.30 -36.32
C GLU A 401 3.35 -64.06 -35.39
N LEU A 402 2.76 -63.35 -34.43
CA LEU A 402 1.70 -63.89 -33.56
C LEU A 402 0.47 -64.29 -34.38
N ASP A 403 0.05 -63.45 -35.32
CA ASP A 403 -1.08 -63.73 -36.22
C ASP A 403 -0.85 -65.00 -37.02
N ALA A 404 0.34 -65.16 -37.61
CA ALA A 404 0.71 -66.35 -38.36
C ALA A 404 0.72 -67.62 -37.50
N ASN A 405 1.25 -67.56 -36.27
CA ASN A 405 1.30 -68.70 -35.36
C ASN A 405 -0.10 -69.18 -34.94
N TYR A 406 -0.98 -68.26 -34.54
CA TYR A 406 -2.34 -68.60 -34.13
C TYR A 406 -3.20 -69.08 -35.32
N GLN A 407 -2.98 -68.51 -36.51
CA GLN A 407 -3.64 -68.98 -37.72
C GLN A 407 -3.21 -70.41 -38.06
N LYS A 408 -1.92 -70.74 -37.92
CA LYS A 408 -1.39 -72.09 -38.12
C LYS A 408 -2.03 -73.10 -37.16
N LEU A 409 -2.12 -72.76 -35.86
CA LEU A 409 -2.79 -73.61 -34.86
C LEU A 409 -4.26 -73.85 -35.18
N PHE A 410 -4.96 -72.86 -35.73
CA PHE A 410 -6.35 -73.01 -36.13
C PHE A 410 -6.51 -73.94 -37.35
N VAL A 411 -5.69 -73.76 -38.38
CA VAL A 411 -5.69 -74.60 -39.59
C VAL A 411 -5.33 -76.06 -39.26
N GLU A 412 -4.37 -76.28 -38.35
CA GLU A 412 -4.03 -77.62 -37.87
C GLU A 412 -5.22 -78.30 -37.19
N TYR A 413 -5.93 -77.57 -36.32
CA TYR A 413 -7.13 -78.09 -35.64
C TYR A 413 -8.29 -78.39 -36.62
N GLU A 414 -8.48 -77.54 -37.64
CA GLU A 414 -9.47 -77.76 -38.69
C GLU A 414 -9.17 -79.03 -39.49
N ARG A 415 -7.90 -79.21 -39.87
CA ARG A 415 -7.44 -80.40 -40.58
C ARG A 415 -7.66 -81.67 -39.75
N ASP A 416 -7.34 -81.62 -38.45
CA ASP A 416 -7.47 -82.78 -37.56
C ASP A 416 -8.95 -83.19 -37.38
N LEU A 417 -9.86 -82.21 -37.27
CA LEU A 417 -11.32 -82.46 -37.23
C LEU A 417 -11.85 -83.02 -38.55
N ALA A 418 -11.33 -82.56 -39.69
CA ALA A 418 -11.72 -83.08 -41.00
C ALA A 418 -11.24 -84.52 -41.19
N ALA A 419 -10.01 -84.84 -40.76
CA ALA A 419 -9.42 -86.17 -40.87
C ALA A 419 -10.11 -87.21 -39.97
N SER A 420 -10.66 -86.80 -38.82
CA SER A 420 -11.38 -87.72 -37.92
C SER A 420 -12.86 -87.91 -38.29
N LEU A 421 -13.45 -87.04 -39.12
CA LEU A 421 -14.89 -86.97 -39.34
C LEU A 421 -15.49 -88.29 -39.84
N GLU A 422 -14.88 -88.92 -40.84
CA GLU A 422 -15.41 -90.17 -41.41
C GLU A 422 -15.39 -91.31 -40.38
N ARG A 423 -14.33 -91.38 -39.57
CA ARG A 423 -14.21 -92.38 -38.49
C ARG A 423 -15.23 -92.11 -37.39
N ASP A 424 -15.38 -90.85 -36.98
CA ASP A 424 -16.34 -90.43 -35.96
C ASP A 424 -17.79 -90.77 -36.36
N ILE A 425 -18.13 -90.59 -37.64
CA ILE A 425 -19.44 -90.95 -38.20
C ILE A 425 -19.63 -92.47 -38.22
N ALA A 426 -18.62 -93.23 -38.66
CA ALA A 426 -18.71 -94.68 -38.79
C ALA A 426 -18.81 -95.40 -37.44
N GLU A 427 -18.02 -94.96 -36.45
CA GLU A 427 -18.03 -95.54 -35.10
C GLU A 427 -19.24 -95.09 -34.28
N ASN A 428 -19.76 -93.89 -34.56
CA ASN A 428 -20.89 -93.26 -33.86
C ASN A 428 -20.84 -93.36 -32.33
N ASN A 429 -19.67 -93.21 -31.73
CA ASN A 429 -19.48 -93.37 -30.28
C ASN A 429 -19.73 -92.08 -29.48
N ASP A 430 -19.87 -90.93 -30.14
CA ASP A 430 -20.11 -89.65 -29.47
C ASP A 430 -21.50 -89.64 -28.81
N ARG A 431 -21.52 -89.60 -27.48
CA ARG A 431 -22.74 -89.65 -26.68
C ARG A 431 -23.62 -88.43 -26.92
N GLU A 432 -23.03 -87.24 -27.09
CA GLU A 432 -23.79 -86.00 -27.26
C GLU A 432 -24.50 -86.00 -28.62
N VAL A 433 -23.81 -86.46 -29.67
CA VAL A 433 -24.40 -86.61 -31.00
C VAL A 433 -25.48 -87.68 -31.02
N ARG A 434 -25.22 -88.85 -30.40
CA ARG A 434 -26.20 -89.94 -30.32
C ARG A 434 -27.46 -89.55 -29.56
N ASP A 435 -27.33 -89.00 -28.36
CA ASP A 435 -28.47 -88.62 -27.52
C ASP A 435 -29.32 -87.55 -28.22
N ARG A 436 -28.68 -86.65 -28.97
CA ARG A 436 -29.36 -85.62 -29.76
C ARG A 436 -30.08 -86.22 -30.97
N TYR A 437 -29.43 -87.10 -31.72
CA TYR A 437 -30.02 -87.76 -32.89
C TYR A 437 -31.18 -88.68 -32.51
N GLU A 438 -31.02 -89.47 -31.45
CA GLU A 438 -32.09 -90.33 -30.91
C GLU A 438 -33.31 -89.49 -30.52
N ARG A 439 -33.09 -88.37 -29.82
CA ARG A 439 -34.19 -87.50 -29.36
C ARG A 439 -34.92 -86.79 -30.50
N GLU A 440 -34.17 -86.26 -31.46
CA GLU A 440 -34.73 -85.39 -32.52
C GLU A 440 -35.30 -86.21 -33.69
N ILE A 441 -34.76 -87.40 -33.99
CA ILE A 441 -35.11 -88.17 -35.19
C ILE A 441 -35.75 -89.52 -34.85
N LEU A 442 -35.12 -90.35 -34.01
CA LEU A 442 -35.55 -91.76 -33.83
C LEU A 442 -36.72 -91.92 -32.84
N ALA A 443 -36.68 -91.22 -31.71
CA ALA A 443 -37.71 -91.29 -30.68
C ALA A 443 -39.10 -90.79 -31.14
N PRO A 444 -39.22 -89.70 -31.93
CA PRO A 444 -40.51 -89.28 -32.48
C PRO A 444 -41.14 -90.33 -33.40
N VAL A 445 -40.34 -91.01 -34.22
CA VAL A 445 -40.80 -92.08 -35.12
C VAL A 445 -41.28 -93.29 -34.31
N ARG A 446 -40.50 -93.75 -33.33
CA ARG A 446 -40.91 -94.84 -32.42
C ARG A 446 -42.22 -94.52 -31.72
N LYS A 447 -42.32 -93.32 -31.13
CA LYS A 447 -43.51 -92.88 -30.39
C LYS A 447 -44.76 -92.79 -31.27
N ALA A 448 -44.63 -92.37 -32.53
CA ALA A 448 -45.75 -92.31 -33.47
C ALA A 448 -46.28 -93.70 -33.82
N VAL A 449 -45.38 -94.65 -34.07
CA VAL A 449 -45.75 -96.03 -34.41
C VAL A 449 -46.29 -96.79 -33.19
N ASP A 450 -45.71 -96.58 -32.00
CA ASP A 450 -46.23 -97.16 -30.75
C ASP A 450 -47.66 -96.67 -30.44
N ALA A 451 -47.97 -95.40 -30.74
CA ALA A 451 -49.32 -94.87 -30.60
C ALA A 451 -50.31 -95.51 -31.60
N GLU A 452 -49.89 -95.70 -32.85
CA GLU A 452 -50.68 -96.40 -33.88
C GLU A 452 -50.94 -97.86 -33.50
N ARG A 453 -49.92 -98.54 -32.95
CA ARG A 453 -50.05 -99.90 -32.42
C ARG A 453 -51.03 -99.99 -31.26
N ALA A 454 -50.92 -99.10 -30.28
CA ALA A 454 -51.82 -99.07 -29.15
C ALA A 454 -53.28 -98.83 -29.57
N GLU A 455 -53.51 -97.99 -30.59
CA GLU A 455 -54.85 -97.81 -31.16
C GLU A 455 -55.39 -99.08 -31.84
N LEU A 456 -54.55 -99.79 -32.59
CA LEU A 456 -54.94 -101.03 -33.26
C LEU A 456 -55.21 -102.17 -32.27
N GLU A 457 -54.41 -102.29 -31.21
CA GLU A 457 -54.63 -103.26 -30.12
C GLU A 457 -55.92 -102.94 -29.34
N LYS A 458 -56.20 -101.65 -29.10
CA LYS A 458 -57.47 -101.22 -28.48
C LYS A 458 -58.68 -101.53 -29.35
N LYS A 459 -58.57 -101.39 -30.67
CA LYS A 459 -59.63 -101.78 -31.62
C LYS A 459 -59.85 -103.29 -31.65
N LEU A 460 -58.78 -104.08 -31.56
CA LEU A 460 -58.86 -105.55 -31.50
C LEU A 460 -59.55 -106.05 -30.22
N ASN A 461 -59.21 -105.47 -29.06
CA ASN A 461 -59.79 -105.87 -27.76
C ASN A 461 -61.28 -105.50 -27.60
N ASN A 462 -61.82 -104.61 -28.43
CA ASN A 462 -63.21 -104.18 -28.36
C ASN A 462 -64.15 -104.99 -29.28
N LEU A 463 -63.66 -106.03 -29.97
CA LEU A 463 -64.47 -106.91 -30.80
C LEU A 463 -65.11 -108.02 -29.96
N GLU A 464 -66.42 -108.23 -30.09
CA GLU A 464 -67.17 -109.26 -29.35
C GLU A 464 -66.89 -110.69 -29.85
N ASP A 465 -66.43 -110.86 -31.09
CA ASP A 465 -66.06 -112.14 -31.69
C ASP A 465 -64.59 -112.13 -32.15
N GLU A 466 -63.74 -112.81 -31.38
CA GLU A 466 -62.29 -112.90 -31.60
C GLU A 466 -61.89 -113.74 -32.83
N GLN A 467 -62.82 -114.48 -33.44
CA GLN A 467 -62.58 -115.28 -34.65
C GLN A 467 -63.17 -114.66 -35.93
N SER A 468 -63.71 -113.45 -35.82
CA SER A 468 -64.17 -112.64 -36.96
C SER A 468 -63.06 -112.35 -37.97
N GLY A 469 -63.42 -112.25 -39.25
CA GLY A 469 -62.50 -111.80 -40.31
C GLY A 469 -61.90 -110.41 -40.06
N GLU A 470 -62.59 -109.53 -39.31
CA GLU A 470 -62.05 -108.23 -38.90
C GLU A 470 -60.97 -108.35 -37.81
N ALA A 471 -61.12 -109.28 -36.87
CA ALA A 471 -60.11 -109.57 -35.85
C ALA A 471 -58.84 -110.14 -36.49
N ALA A 472 -58.98 -111.01 -37.50
CA ALA A 472 -57.85 -111.53 -38.26
C ALA A 472 -57.09 -110.42 -39.02
N ALA A 473 -57.81 -109.50 -39.69
CA ALA A 473 -57.20 -108.38 -40.41
C ALA A 473 -56.51 -107.35 -39.49
N LEU A 474 -57.02 -107.13 -38.26
CA LEU A 474 -56.37 -106.28 -37.27
C LEU A 474 -55.10 -106.93 -36.70
N ARG A 475 -55.10 -108.25 -36.48
CA ARG A 475 -53.90 -109.00 -36.06
C ARG A 475 -52.81 -108.93 -37.13
N GLU A 476 -53.14 -109.11 -38.40
CA GLU A 476 -52.19 -108.97 -39.51
C GLU A 476 -51.60 -107.55 -39.62
N LYS A 477 -52.41 -106.51 -39.34
CA LYS A 477 -51.92 -105.13 -39.26
C LYS A 477 -51.00 -104.91 -38.06
N ILE A 478 -51.31 -105.46 -36.90
CA ILE A 478 -50.44 -105.37 -35.71
C ILE A 478 -49.12 -106.11 -35.93
N ASP A 479 -49.16 -107.29 -36.57
CA ASP A 479 -47.98 -108.08 -36.88
C ASP A 479 -47.07 -107.37 -37.91
N SER A 480 -47.64 -106.61 -38.85
CA SER A 480 -46.89 -105.82 -39.84
C SER A 480 -46.38 -104.46 -39.32
N ILE A 481 -46.77 -104.02 -38.12
CA ILE A 481 -46.27 -102.76 -37.52
C ILE A 481 -44.76 -102.80 -37.27
N ALA A 482 -44.22 -103.95 -36.88
CA ALA A 482 -42.77 -104.08 -36.66
C ALA A 482 -41.98 -103.82 -37.95
N MET A 483 -42.47 -104.32 -39.09
CA MET A 483 -41.88 -104.04 -40.39
C MET A 483 -42.03 -102.57 -40.78
N ARG A 484 -43.18 -101.96 -40.50
CA ARG A 484 -43.43 -100.54 -40.80
C ARG A 484 -42.60 -99.59 -39.93
N LEU A 485 -42.36 -99.93 -38.66
CA LEU A 485 -41.45 -99.19 -37.79
C LEU A 485 -40.05 -99.17 -38.39
N GLU A 486 -39.56 -100.32 -38.85
CA GLU A 486 -38.25 -100.45 -39.47
C GLU A 486 -38.17 -99.65 -40.79
N GLU A 487 -39.23 -99.67 -41.61
CA GLU A 487 -39.31 -98.85 -42.82
C GLU A 487 -39.28 -97.34 -42.53
N LEU A 488 -40.03 -96.88 -41.52
CA LEU A 488 -40.08 -95.48 -41.13
C LEU A 488 -38.77 -95.01 -40.49
N LEU A 489 -38.12 -95.85 -39.67
CA LEU A 489 -36.80 -95.56 -39.12
C LEU A 489 -35.75 -95.51 -40.23
N SER A 490 -35.78 -96.44 -41.18
CA SER A 490 -34.90 -96.42 -42.36
C SER A 490 -35.13 -95.19 -43.23
N ALA A 491 -36.39 -94.80 -43.44
CA ALA A 491 -36.75 -93.58 -44.18
C ALA A 491 -36.26 -92.31 -43.47
N ALA A 492 -36.44 -92.22 -42.15
CA ALA A 492 -35.98 -91.09 -41.34
C ALA A 492 -34.44 -90.99 -41.33
N GLN A 493 -33.74 -92.14 -41.24
CA GLN A 493 -32.27 -92.21 -41.29
C GLN A 493 -31.71 -91.84 -42.66
N LYS A 494 -32.41 -92.19 -43.75
CA LYS A 494 -32.04 -91.77 -45.12
C LYS A 494 -32.30 -90.28 -45.35
N GLN A 495 -33.42 -89.76 -44.83
CA GLN A 495 -33.79 -88.35 -44.98
C GLN A 495 -32.87 -87.44 -44.18
N THR A 496 -32.50 -87.84 -42.95
CA THR A 496 -31.58 -87.09 -42.09
C THR A 496 -30.48 -88.02 -41.60
N PRO A 497 -29.35 -88.12 -42.32
CA PRO A 497 -28.26 -88.99 -41.91
C PRO A 497 -27.56 -88.44 -40.67
N VAL A 498 -27.11 -89.33 -39.79
CA VAL A 498 -26.34 -89.00 -38.57
C VAL A 498 -25.11 -88.14 -38.88
N SER A 499 -24.54 -88.29 -40.09
CA SER A 499 -23.41 -87.48 -40.58
C SER A 499 -23.65 -85.97 -40.52
N SER A 500 -24.89 -85.52 -40.74
CA SER A 500 -25.25 -84.10 -40.64
C SER A 500 -25.05 -83.52 -39.22
N TYR A 501 -25.24 -84.33 -38.18
CA TYR A 501 -25.03 -83.93 -36.79
C TYR A 501 -23.55 -83.88 -36.41
N TYR A 502 -22.72 -84.79 -36.95
CA TYR A 502 -21.26 -84.73 -36.76
C TYR A 502 -20.64 -83.52 -37.50
N ILE A 503 -21.15 -83.17 -38.68
CA ILE A 503 -20.74 -81.95 -39.40
C ILE A 503 -21.09 -80.70 -38.57
N ALA A 504 -22.31 -80.63 -38.03
CA ALA A 504 -22.74 -79.52 -37.18
C ALA A 504 -21.94 -79.43 -35.87
N ARG A 505 -21.59 -80.58 -35.25
CA ARG A 505 -20.69 -80.64 -34.07
C ARG A 505 -19.33 -80.07 -34.39
N ASN A 506 -18.72 -80.48 -35.50
CA ASN A 506 -17.39 -80.00 -35.91
C ASN A 506 -17.40 -78.50 -36.21
N GLN A 507 -18.43 -77.98 -36.88
CA GLN A 507 -18.60 -76.53 -37.08
C GLN A 507 -18.68 -75.76 -35.76
N LYS A 508 -19.44 -76.26 -34.79
CA LYS A 508 -19.52 -75.65 -33.45
C LYS A 508 -18.15 -75.66 -32.74
N ARG A 509 -17.43 -76.78 -32.80
CA ARG A 509 -16.08 -76.91 -32.22
C ARG A 509 -15.06 -75.98 -32.88
N LEU A 510 -15.17 -75.75 -34.19
CA LEU A 510 -14.33 -74.79 -34.91
C LEU A 510 -14.58 -73.36 -34.41
N GLU A 511 -15.83 -72.94 -34.29
CA GLU A 511 -16.18 -71.62 -33.77
C GLU A 511 -15.72 -71.41 -32.33
N GLU A 512 -15.89 -72.41 -31.47
CA GLU A 512 -15.40 -72.37 -30.08
C GLU A 512 -13.86 -72.28 -30.03
N LYS A 513 -13.16 -73.07 -30.86
CA LYS A 513 -11.70 -73.03 -30.93
C LYS A 513 -11.19 -71.68 -31.45
N LYS A 514 -11.84 -71.12 -32.47
CA LYS A 514 -11.52 -69.79 -33.01
C LYS A 514 -11.60 -68.71 -31.93
N LYS A 515 -12.67 -68.71 -31.13
CA LYS A 515 -12.83 -67.79 -30.00
C LYS A 515 -11.77 -68.01 -28.92
N SER A 516 -11.50 -69.25 -28.55
CA SER A 516 -10.47 -69.61 -27.56
C SER A 516 -9.07 -69.15 -27.97
N LEU A 517 -8.70 -69.36 -29.24
CA LEU A 517 -7.41 -68.93 -29.78
C LEU A 517 -7.31 -67.41 -29.85
N ALA A 518 -8.39 -66.70 -30.20
CA ALA A 518 -8.42 -65.24 -30.18
C ALA A 518 -8.21 -64.65 -28.76
N ILE A 519 -8.82 -65.24 -27.74
CA ILE A 519 -8.61 -64.84 -26.33
C ILE A 519 -7.16 -65.09 -25.92
N SER A 520 -6.61 -66.26 -26.25
CA SER A 520 -5.23 -66.63 -25.91
C SER A 520 -4.23 -65.67 -26.57
N LYS A 521 -4.44 -65.36 -27.85
CA LYS A 521 -3.65 -64.39 -28.62
C LYS A 521 -3.67 -63.01 -27.97
N GLN A 522 -4.85 -62.52 -27.57
CA GLN A 522 -4.97 -61.21 -26.92
C GLN A 522 -4.22 -61.19 -25.58
N ALA A 523 -4.33 -62.25 -24.78
CA ALA A 523 -3.61 -62.36 -23.52
C ALA A 523 -2.08 -62.37 -23.71
N GLU A 524 -1.59 -63.03 -24.77
CA GLU A 524 -0.16 -63.03 -25.10
C GLU A 524 0.33 -61.66 -25.58
N ILE A 525 -0.45 -60.96 -26.43
CA ILE A 525 -0.18 -59.58 -26.84
C ILE A 525 -0.08 -58.66 -25.61
N ASP A 526 -1.00 -58.79 -24.66
CA ASP A 526 -1.03 -57.97 -23.45
C ASP A 526 0.16 -58.27 -22.52
N ASN A 527 0.60 -59.55 -22.43
CA ASN A 527 1.80 -59.94 -21.70
C ASN A 527 3.05 -59.31 -22.31
N ILE A 528 3.26 -59.51 -23.62
CA ILE A 528 4.42 -58.97 -24.35
C ILE A 528 4.47 -57.45 -24.24
N ARG A 529 3.33 -56.78 -24.40
CA ARG A 529 3.22 -55.32 -24.25
C ARG A 529 3.64 -54.86 -22.86
N ARG A 530 3.18 -55.53 -21.79
CA ARG A 530 3.55 -55.17 -20.40
C ARG A 530 5.04 -55.38 -20.14
N ASP A 531 5.59 -56.50 -20.57
CA ASP A 531 7.00 -56.84 -20.33
C ASP A 531 7.91 -55.86 -21.06
N GLN A 532 7.61 -55.55 -22.33
CA GLN A 532 8.38 -54.59 -23.10
C GLN A 532 8.26 -53.16 -22.55
N GLN A 533 7.06 -52.75 -22.13
CA GLN A 533 6.86 -51.45 -21.48
C GLN A 533 7.71 -51.34 -20.20
N SER A 534 7.76 -52.39 -19.39
CA SER A 534 8.59 -52.41 -18.18
C SER A 534 10.09 -52.32 -18.51
N ASN A 535 10.54 -53.01 -19.56
CA ASN A 535 11.93 -52.96 -20.01
C ASN A 535 12.33 -51.56 -20.50
N LEU A 536 11.50 -50.92 -21.34
CA LEU A 536 11.75 -49.55 -21.83
C LEU A 536 11.78 -48.53 -20.68
N GLN A 537 10.87 -48.65 -19.72
CA GLN A 537 10.87 -47.81 -18.52
C GLN A 537 12.18 -47.97 -17.71
N ARG A 538 12.70 -49.19 -17.57
CA ARG A 538 13.99 -49.44 -16.89
C ARG A 538 15.16 -48.85 -17.65
N GLN A 539 15.17 -48.96 -18.98
CA GLN A 539 16.24 -48.43 -19.84
C GLN A 539 16.35 -46.90 -19.74
N HIS A 540 15.22 -46.18 -19.77
CA HIS A 540 15.23 -44.72 -19.70
C HIS A 540 15.35 -44.14 -18.28
N LYS A 541 15.22 -44.96 -17.23
CA LYS A 541 15.20 -44.49 -15.83
C LYS A 541 16.44 -43.68 -15.45
N SER A 542 17.63 -44.12 -15.85
CA SER A 542 18.88 -43.42 -15.55
C SER A 542 18.95 -42.06 -16.24
N ALA A 543 18.55 -41.99 -17.51
CA ALA A 543 18.54 -40.76 -18.30
C ALA A 543 17.53 -39.73 -17.76
N ILE A 544 16.31 -40.18 -17.39
CA ILE A 544 15.30 -39.32 -16.73
C ILE A 544 15.86 -38.73 -15.43
N THR A 545 16.50 -39.57 -14.61
CA THR A 545 17.06 -39.14 -13.32
C THR A 545 18.20 -38.13 -13.51
N ALA A 546 19.08 -38.36 -14.48
CA ALA A 546 20.18 -37.47 -14.80
C ALA A 546 19.68 -36.09 -15.29
N GLU A 547 18.75 -36.06 -16.26
CA GLU A 547 18.19 -34.80 -16.77
C GLU A 547 17.45 -34.00 -15.69
N LYS A 548 16.71 -34.68 -14.79
CA LYS A 548 16.04 -34.01 -13.66
C LYS A 548 17.05 -33.40 -12.68
N THR A 549 18.10 -34.14 -12.34
CA THR A 549 19.14 -33.68 -11.42
C THR A 549 19.89 -32.47 -11.99
N GLU A 550 20.23 -32.50 -13.28
CA GLU A 550 20.88 -31.38 -13.98
C GLU A 550 19.98 -30.13 -14.01
N ALA A 551 18.68 -30.31 -14.28
CA ALA A 551 17.72 -29.21 -14.26
C ALA A 551 17.61 -28.60 -12.85
N GLU A 552 17.48 -29.42 -11.81
CA GLU A 552 17.44 -28.96 -10.41
C GLU A 552 18.69 -28.16 -10.02
N GLU A 553 19.88 -28.67 -10.36
CA GLU A 553 21.14 -27.97 -10.07
C GLU A 553 21.22 -26.61 -10.79
N SER A 554 20.77 -26.55 -12.05
CA SER A 554 20.73 -25.31 -12.82
C SER A 554 19.80 -24.28 -12.17
N PHE A 555 18.58 -24.68 -11.78
CA PHE A 555 17.64 -23.77 -11.12
C PHE A 555 18.12 -23.33 -9.74
N LYS A 556 18.71 -24.22 -8.94
CA LYS A 556 19.30 -23.87 -7.63
C LYS A 556 20.47 -22.89 -7.76
N LYS A 557 21.33 -23.05 -8.77
CA LYS A 557 22.40 -22.07 -9.07
C LYS A 557 21.82 -20.70 -9.43
N GLN A 558 20.78 -20.67 -10.26
CA GLN A 558 20.11 -19.43 -10.63
C GLN A 558 19.48 -18.75 -9.41
N LEU A 559 18.77 -19.50 -8.56
CA LEU A 559 18.19 -18.99 -7.31
C LEU A 559 19.25 -18.33 -6.41
N ASN A 560 20.42 -18.93 -6.27
CA ASN A 560 21.50 -18.35 -5.46
C ASN A 560 22.02 -17.03 -6.04
N ILE A 561 22.12 -16.91 -7.36
CA ILE A 561 22.50 -15.67 -8.04
C ILE A 561 21.43 -14.60 -7.81
N ASP A 562 20.15 -14.95 -7.95
CA ASP A 562 19.04 -14.01 -7.79
C ASP A 562 18.89 -13.55 -6.33
N LYS A 563 19.11 -14.44 -5.35
CA LYS A 563 19.19 -14.08 -3.93
C LYS A 563 20.33 -13.11 -3.65
N ALA A 564 21.53 -13.40 -4.14
CA ALA A 564 22.69 -12.53 -3.96
C ALA A 564 22.44 -11.13 -4.55
N ARG A 565 21.86 -11.06 -5.74
CA ARG A 565 21.47 -9.79 -6.37
C ARG A 565 20.44 -9.03 -5.54
N LYS A 566 19.41 -9.71 -5.02
CA LYS A 566 18.38 -9.10 -4.18
C LYS A 566 18.94 -8.57 -2.86
N ILE A 567 19.97 -9.21 -2.30
CA ILE A 567 20.68 -8.76 -1.10
C ILE A 567 21.56 -7.52 -1.39
N GLU A 568 22.12 -7.40 -2.59
CA GLU A 568 22.94 -6.26 -3.01
C GLU A 568 22.16 -5.00 -3.43
N ASP A 569 20.88 -5.16 -3.75
CA ASP A 569 19.95 -4.08 -4.16
C ASP A 569 19.21 -3.50 -2.94
#